data_AF-A0A1I1B001-F1
#
_entry.id   AF-A0A1I1B001-F1
#
_cell.length_a   1.000
_cell.length_b   1.000
_cell.length_c   1.000
_cell.angle_alpha   90.00
_cell.angle_beta   90.00
_cell.angle_gamma   90.00
#
_symmetry.space_group_name_H-M   'P 1'
#
loop_
_entity.id
_entity.type
_entity.pdbx_description
1 polymer ?
#
loop_
_entity_poly.entity_id
_entity_poly.type
_entity_poly.pdbx_seq_one_letter_code
_entity_poly.pdbx_strand_id
1 'polypeptide(L)'
;MRTLLEVFGYLIMVGGTSVGLTSGSVTLIAFSIFGGPVLLGLSHLIGIAENVQARMLDLPPTLATVRSVIKGAPEYVVESPDLDIYPSADTKYEWIDLNGDVYMRSRAFRKYIENVENRFAFTLPGRETVVLHNAGTYSNGEALFSLDGYSYVMLSAIGLAAVREHGRIVLQKLQAFEDADES
;
A
#
# COMPACT_ATOMS: atom_id res chain seq x y z
N MET A 1 12.96 13.25 -14.70
CA MET A 1 14.30 13.69 -14.24
C MET A 1 15.13 12.52 -13.71
N ARG A 2 14.55 11.66 -12.87
CA ARG A 2 15.15 10.41 -12.36
C ARG A 2 15.84 9.52 -13.40
N THR A 3 15.16 9.19 -14.50
CA THR A 3 15.70 8.32 -15.57
C THR A 3 16.97 8.88 -16.22
N LEU A 4 17.08 10.21 -16.30
CA LEU A 4 18.24 10.88 -16.86
C LEU A 4 19.44 10.80 -15.91
N LEU A 5 19.22 10.98 -14.60
CA LEU A 5 20.25 10.80 -13.56
C LEU A 5 20.76 9.35 -13.47
N GLU A 6 19.87 8.36 -13.58
CA GLU A 6 20.27 6.95 -13.59
C GLU A 6 21.17 6.63 -14.81
N VAL A 7 20.78 7.08 -16.00
CA VAL A 7 21.58 6.91 -17.23
C VAL A 7 22.94 7.60 -17.10
N PHE A 8 22.98 8.86 -16.64
CA PHE A 8 24.25 9.57 -16.44
C PHE A 8 25.14 8.90 -15.39
N GLY A 9 24.57 8.39 -14.30
CA GLY A 9 25.31 7.67 -13.26
C GLY A 9 26.03 6.44 -13.81
N TYR A 10 25.33 5.61 -14.60
CA TYR A 10 25.95 4.46 -15.28
C TYR A 10 27.00 4.88 -16.31
N LEU A 11 26.74 5.94 -17.07
CA LEU A 11 27.66 6.45 -18.10
C LEU A 11 28.98 6.95 -17.48
N ILE A 12 28.91 7.62 -16.34
CA ILE A 12 30.10 8.05 -15.58
C ILE A 12 30.86 6.85 -15.02
N MET A 13 30.16 5.84 -14.50
CA MET A 13 30.80 4.64 -13.95
C MET A 13 31.52 3.84 -15.03
N VAL A 14 30.85 3.51 -16.13
CA VAL A 14 31.40 2.69 -17.21
C VAL A 14 32.42 3.48 -18.03
N GLY A 15 32.09 4.71 -18.41
CA GLY A 15 32.95 5.59 -19.18
C GLY A 15 34.20 6.03 -18.40
N GLY A 16 34.02 6.48 -17.16
CA GLY A 16 35.13 6.95 -16.31
C GLY A 16 36.10 5.82 -15.96
N THR A 17 35.61 4.61 -15.72
CA THR A 17 36.49 3.45 -15.47
C THR A 17 37.24 3.04 -16.74
N SER A 18 36.58 3.05 -17.90
CA SER A 18 37.21 2.71 -19.19
C SER A 18 38.30 3.72 -19.60
N VAL A 19 38.03 5.03 -19.44
CA VAL A 19 39.00 6.10 -19.72
C VAL A 19 40.11 6.13 -18.66
N GLY A 20 39.78 5.85 -17.39
CA GLY A 20 40.76 5.75 -16.31
C GLY A 20 41.76 4.61 -16.52
N LEU A 21 41.29 3.44 -16.97
CA LEU A 21 42.15 2.29 -17.27
C LEU A 21 43.08 2.55 -18.47
N THR A 22 42.59 3.20 -19.53
CA THR A 22 43.39 3.51 -20.73
C THR A 22 44.42 4.62 -20.49
N SER A 23 44.11 5.58 -19.63
CA SER A 23 45.01 6.68 -19.26
C SER A 23 45.96 6.36 -18.10
N GLY A 24 45.75 5.24 -17.39
CA GLY A 24 46.50 4.89 -16.17
C GLY A 24 46.23 5.81 -14.98
N SER A 25 45.22 6.68 -15.05
CA SER A 25 44.93 7.66 -14.02
C SER A 25 44.08 7.07 -12.91
N VAL A 26 44.73 6.72 -11.80
CA VAL A 26 44.08 6.20 -10.58
C VAL A 26 43.03 7.18 -10.04
N THR A 27 43.25 8.49 -10.19
CA THR A 27 42.32 9.53 -9.76
C THR A 27 41.00 9.48 -10.53
N LEU A 28 41.04 9.22 -11.85
CA LEU A 28 39.83 9.09 -12.67
C LEU A 28 39.04 7.83 -12.31
N ILE A 29 39.74 6.72 -12.05
CA ILE A 29 39.13 5.46 -11.61
C ILE A 29 38.48 5.63 -10.23
N ALA A 30 39.16 6.30 -9.29
CA ALA A 30 38.59 6.58 -7.98
C ALA A 30 37.33 7.47 -8.12
N PHE A 31 37.41 8.53 -8.93
CA PHE A 31 36.28 9.43 -9.13
C PHE A 31 35.08 8.74 -9.79
N SER A 32 35.29 7.80 -10.72
CA SER A 32 34.19 7.04 -11.34
C SER A 32 33.54 6.04 -10.37
N ILE A 33 34.36 5.35 -9.56
CA ILE A 33 33.88 4.39 -8.56
C ILE A 33 33.09 5.07 -7.44
N PHE A 34 33.51 6.25 -6.98
CA PHE A 34 32.81 6.97 -5.91
C PHE A 34 31.71 7.90 -6.44
N GLY A 35 31.92 8.57 -7.58
CA GLY A 35 30.97 9.53 -8.13
C GLY A 35 29.70 8.91 -8.73
N GLY A 36 29.82 7.77 -9.40
CA GLY A 36 28.67 7.06 -9.97
C GLY A 36 27.63 6.64 -8.92
N PRO A 37 28.02 5.91 -7.87
CA PRO A 37 27.11 5.51 -6.79
C PRO A 37 26.49 6.69 -6.03
N VAL A 38 27.22 7.79 -5.85
CA VAL A 38 26.67 9.01 -5.21
C VAL A 38 25.51 9.58 -6.03
N LEU A 39 25.66 9.66 -7.36
CA LEU A 39 24.58 10.13 -8.24
C LEU A 39 23.38 9.17 -8.26
N LEU A 40 23.63 7.86 -8.24
CA LEU A 40 22.56 6.86 -8.14
C LEU A 40 21.82 6.95 -6.79
N GLY A 41 22.55 7.17 -5.69
CA GLY A 41 21.97 7.41 -4.37
C GLY A 41 21.12 8.68 -4.33
N LEU A 42 21.60 9.76 -4.96
CA LEU A 42 20.86 11.03 -5.05
C LEU A 42 19.57 10.88 -5.86
N SER A 43 19.59 10.10 -6.94
CA SER A 43 18.40 9.74 -7.72
C SER A 43 17.35 9.01 -6.86
N HIS A 44 17.80 8.10 -5.99
CA HIS A 44 16.93 7.38 -5.07
C HIS A 44 16.30 8.32 -4.03
N LEU A 45 17.07 9.26 -3.49
CA LEU A 45 16.58 10.28 -2.57
C LEU A 45 15.52 11.19 -3.21
N ILE A 46 15.71 11.58 -4.47
CA ILE A 46 14.70 12.37 -5.22
C ILE A 46 13.41 11.55 -5.36
N GLY A 47 13.49 10.26 -5.67
CA GLY A 47 12.31 9.39 -5.76
C GLY A 47 11.54 9.28 -4.43
N ILE A 48 12.26 9.28 -3.30
CA ILE A 48 11.64 9.32 -1.96
C ILE A 48 10.98 10.68 -1.74
N ALA A 49 11.66 11.78 -2.07
CA ALA A 49 11.14 13.14 -1.91
C ALA A 49 9.89 13.40 -2.76
N GLU A 50 9.86 12.93 -4.01
CA GLU A 50 8.68 13.01 -4.89
C GLU A 50 7.48 12.25 -4.29
N ASN A 51 7.72 11.08 -3.69
CA ASN A 51 6.67 10.31 -3.00
C ASN A 51 6.16 11.03 -1.74
N VAL A 52 7.04 11.69 -0.98
CA VAL A 52 6.66 12.48 0.20
C VAL A 52 5.88 13.72 -0.22
N GLN A 53 6.31 14.42 -1.28
CA GLN A 53 5.64 15.60 -1.80
C GLN A 53 4.27 15.25 -2.39
N ALA A 54 4.13 14.11 -3.08
CA ALA A 54 2.84 13.64 -3.56
C ALA A 54 1.85 13.36 -2.42
N ARG A 55 2.34 12.80 -1.30
CA ARG A 55 1.54 12.63 -0.08
C ARG A 55 1.15 13.98 0.56
N MET A 56 2.01 15.00 0.49
CA MET A 56 1.69 16.34 1.01
C MET A 56 0.72 17.13 0.13
N LEU A 57 0.63 16.81 -1.16
CA LEU A 57 -0.24 17.47 -2.14
C LEU A 57 -1.55 16.72 -2.41
N ASP A 58 -1.85 15.67 -1.64
CA ASP A 58 -3.00 14.77 -1.84
C ASP A 58 -3.14 14.26 -3.28
N LEU A 59 -2.02 14.11 -3.98
CA LEU A 59 -2.01 13.57 -5.34
C LEU A 59 -2.37 12.08 -5.27
N PRO A 60 -3.23 11.59 -6.20
CA PRO A 60 -3.67 10.20 -6.19
C PRO A 60 -2.45 9.28 -6.22
N PRO A 61 -2.33 8.34 -5.26
CA PRO A 61 -1.14 7.53 -5.14
C PRO A 61 -0.98 6.64 -6.37
N THR A 62 0.25 6.55 -6.87
CA THR A 62 0.53 5.72 -8.03
C THR A 62 0.30 4.25 -7.71
N LEU A 63 -0.08 3.45 -8.72
CA LEU A 63 -0.24 2.00 -8.58
C LEU A 63 1.00 1.31 -8.00
N ALA A 64 2.20 1.80 -8.34
CA ALA A 64 3.46 1.29 -7.82
C ALA A 64 3.59 1.53 -6.30
N THR A 65 3.17 2.71 -5.83
CA THR A 65 3.15 3.06 -4.41
C THR A 65 2.17 2.17 -3.66
N VAL A 66 0.93 2.02 -4.14
CA VAL A 66 -0.09 1.15 -3.50
C VAL A 66 0.42 -0.30 -3.42
N ARG A 67 1.00 -0.82 -4.50
CA ARG A 67 1.60 -2.16 -4.50
C ARG A 67 2.74 -2.29 -3.50
N SER A 68 3.59 -1.27 -3.36
CA SER A 68 4.69 -1.30 -2.38
C SER A 68 4.17 -1.30 -0.94
N VAL A 69 3.10 -0.54 -0.66
CA VAL A 69 2.47 -0.50 0.67
C VAL A 69 1.88 -1.86 1.00
N ILE A 70 1.12 -2.47 0.09
CA ILE A 70 0.51 -3.79 0.32
C ILE A 70 1.58 -4.87 0.51
N LYS A 71 2.64 -4.88 -0.31
CA LYS A 71 3.72 -5.89 -0.18
C LYS A 71 4.56 -5.73 1.08
N GLY A 72 4.68 -4.50 1.61
CA GLY A 72 5.41 -4.21 2.84
C GLY A 72 4.53 -4.22 4.09
N ALA A 73 3.23 -4.49 3.96
CA ALA A 73 2.28 -4.40 5.05
C ALA A 73 2.52 -5.53 6.08
N PRO A 74 2.54 -5.21 7.38
CA PRO A 74 2.65 -6.23 8.42
C PRO A 74 1.41 -7.11 8.47
N GLU A 75 1.62 -8.41 8.68
CA GLU A 75 0.57 -9.41 8.79
C GLU A 75 0.21 -9.68 10.25
N TYR A 76 -1.09 -9.72 10.55
CA TYR A 76 -1.61 -10.02 11.89
C TYR A 76 -2.72 -11.05 11.83
N VAL A 77 -2.89 -11.81 12.91
CA VAL A 77 -4.07 -12.67 13.08
C VAL A 77 -5.30 -11.77 13.23
N VAL A 78 -6.35 -12.07 12.46
CA VAL A 78 -7.61 -11.31 12.48
C VAL A 78 -8.65 -12.06 13.29
N GLU A 79 -9.20 -11.39 14.29
CA GLU A 79 -10.28 -11.88 15.13
C GLU A 79 -11.48 -10.95 15.05
N SER A 80 -12.66 -11.51 15.21
CA SER A 80 -13.90 -10.74 15.33
C SER A 80 -14.86 -11.48 16.25
N PRO A 81 -15.50 -10.80 17.22
CA PRO A 81 -16.49 -11.42 18.07
C PRO A 81 -17.77 -11.78 17.30
N ASP A 82 -18.10 -11.01 16.27
CA ASP A 82 -19.38 -11.09 15.55
C ASP A 82 -19.25 -11.74 14.17
N LEU A 83 -18.03 -11.92 13.67
CA LEU A 83 -17.76 -12.39 12.31
C LEU A 83 -16.85 -13.61 12.28
N ASP A 84 -17.29 -14.64 11.59
CA ASP A 84 -16.41 -15.73 11.18
C ASP A 84 -15.49 -15.31 10.01
N ILE A 85 -14.18 -15.22 10.28
CA ILE A 85 -13.15 -14.82 9.33
C ILE A 85 -12.61 -16.05 8.60
N TYR A 86 -12.82 -16.09 7.28
CA TYR A 86 -12.31 -17.17 6.43
C TYR A 86 -10.78 -17.06 6.27
N PRO A 87 -10.02 -18.15 6.04
CA PRO A 87 -10.41 -19.56 6.14
C PRO A 87 -10.51 -20.11 7.57
N SER A 88 -9.98 -19.43 8.59
CA SER A 88 -10.03 -19.87 9.99
C SER A 88 -9.49 -18.79 10.96
N ALA A 89 -9.74 -18.97 12.26
CA ALA A 89 -9.41 -18.03 13.34
C ALA A 89 -7.91 -17.73 13.57
N ASP A 90 -6.98 -18.42 12.89
CA ASP A 90 -5.53 -18.15 12.96
C ASP A 90 -4.97 -17.58 11.65
N THR A 91 -5.85 -17.21 10.71
CA THR A 91 -5.41 -16.68 9.41
C THR A 91 -4.84 -15.29 9.60
N LYS A 92 -3.67 -15.06 9.03
CA LYS A 92 -3.06 -13.74 8.98
C LYS A 92 -3.52 -12.96 7.76
N TYR A 93 -3.79 -11.68 7.97
CA TYR A 93 -4.07 -10.70 6.93
C TYR A 93 -3.17 -9.48 7.08
N GLU A 94 -2.85 -8.86 5.96
CA GLU A 94 -2.08 -7.62 5.92
C GLU A 94 -2.87 -6.44 6.51
N TRP A 95 -2.24 -5.64 7.39
CA TRP A 95 -2.76 -4.33 7.79
C TRP A 95 -2.41 -3.31 6.71
N ILE A 96 -3.39 -2.98 5.87
CA ILE A 96 -3.19 -2.05 4.76
C ILE A 96 -3.82 -0.71 5.13
N ASP A 97 -2.97 0.28 5.38
CA ASP A 97 -3.37 1.67 5.62
C ASP A 97 -3.06 2.48 4.37
N LEU A 98 -4.11 2.97 3.71
CA LEU A 98 -4.02 3.84 2.56
C LEU A 98 -4.76 5.14 2.88
N ASN A 99 -3.98 6.20 3.06
CA ASN A 99 -4.49 7.54 3.35
C ASN A 99 -5.37 7.64 4.62
N GLY A 100 -5.11 6.80 5.64
CA GLY A 100 -5.87 6.78 6.89
C GLY A 100 -7.06 5.82 6.87
N ASP A 101 -7.40 5.28 5.69
CA ASP A 101 -8.39 4.24 5.55
C ASP A 101 -7.75 2.86 5.67
N VAL A 102 -8.36 2.00 6.49
CA VAL A 102 -7.89 0.62 6.70
C VAL A 102 -8.60 -0.31 5.71
N TYR A 103 -7.79 -1.01 4.93
CA TYR A 103 -8.23 -1.99 3.96
C TYR A 103 -7.88 -3.40 4.39
N MET A 104 -8.72 -4.35 3.98
CA MET A 104 -8.47 -5.78 4.14
C MET A 104 -8.87 -6.52 2.86
N ARG A 105 -8.24 -7.67 2.60
CA ARG A 105 -8.67 -8.55 1.50
C ARG A 105 -10.11 -8.99 1.72
N SER A 106 -10.97 -8.75 0.73
CA SER A 106 -12.40 -9.07 0.81
C SER A 106 -12.65 -10.56 1.08
N ARG A 107 -11.73 -11.44 0.66
CA ARG A 107 -11.77 -12.88 0.95
C ARG A 107 -11.91 -13.21 2.45
N ALA A 108 -11.45 -12.34 3.35
CA ALA A 108 -11.66 -12.50 4.80
C ALA A 108 -13.16 -12.64 5.15
N PHE A 109 -14.03 -11.95 4.40
CA PHE A 109 -15.48 -11.92 4.60
C PHE A 109 -16.23 -12.83 3.63
N ARG A 110 -15.59 -13.90 3.12
CA ARG A 110 -16.16 -14.77 2.09
C ARG A 110 -17.59 -15.26 2.40
N LYS A 111 -17.92 -15.49 3.68
CA LYS A 111 -19.26 -15.95 4.11
C LYS A 111 -20.34 -14.88 4.00
N TYR A 112 -19.95 -13.62 3.88
CA TYR A 112 -20.83 -12.44 3.92
C TYR A 112 -20.78 -11.64 2.61
N ILE A 113 -20.12 -12.17 1.56
CA ILE A 113 -19.98 -11.49 0.28
C ILE A 113 -20.70 -12.28 -0.80
N GLU A 114 -21.54 -11.57 -1.55
CA GLU A 114 -21.99 -11.99 -2.86
C GLU A 114 -21.33 -11.13 -3.92
N ASN A 115 -20.77 -11.76 -4.95
CA ASN A 115 -20.18 -11.07 -6.09
C ASN A 115 -21.10 -11.22 -7.30
N VAL A 116 -21.51 -10.09 -7.86
CA VAL A 116 -22.23 -10.03 -9.13
C VAL A 116 -21.48 -9.08 -10.05
N GLU A 117 -20.81 -9.64 -11.05
CA GLU A 117 -19.98 -8.92 -12.04
C GLU A 117 -18.88 -8.08 -11.40
N ASN A 118 -19.09 -6.76 -11.31
CA ASN A 118 -18.15 -5.79 -10.76
C ASN A 118 -18.65 -5.17 -9.44
N ARG A 119 -19.61 -5.81 -8.78
CA ARG A 119 -20.19 -5.36 -7.52
C ARG A 119 -20.09 -6.45 -6.46
N PHE A 120 -19.83 -6.02 -5.23
CA PHE A 120 -19.76 -6.87 -4.07
C PHE A 120 -20.84 -6.42 -3.09
N ALA A 121 -21.78 -7.30 -2.78
CA ALA A 121 -22.78 -7.10 -1.75
C ALA A 121 -22.27 -7.73 -0.45
N PHE A 122 -22.08 -6.90 0.58
CA PHE A 122 -21.64 -7.30 1.90
C PHE A 122 -22.83 -7.35 2.85
N THR A 123 -23.18 -8.53 3.32
CA THR A 123 -24.29 -8.76 4.27
C THR A 123 -23.73 -9.28 5.58
N LEU A 124 -23.31 -8.35 6.45
CA LEU A 124 -22.75 -8.67 7.77
C LEU A 124 -23.87 -8.87 8.81
N PRO A 125 -23.70 -9.74 9.82
CA PRO A 125 -24.66 -9.91 10.90
C PRO A 125 -25.01 -8.59 11.60
N GLY A 126 -26.31 -8.35 11.79
CA GLY A 126 -26.82 -7.16 12.49
C GLY A 126 -26.64 -5.84 11.74
N ARG A 127 -26.48 -5.87 10.40
CA ARG A 127 -26.29 -4.70 9.55
C ARG A 127 -27.08 -4.80 8.24
N GLU A 128 -27.30 -3.65 7.63
CA GLU A 128 -27.83 -3.57 6.27
C GLU A 128 -26.81 -4.05 5.23
N THR A 129 -27.30 -4.59 4.12
CA THR A 129 -26.44 -5.00 3.01
C THR A 129 -25.83 -3.78 2.35
N VAL A 130 -24.50 -3.74 2.28
CA VAL A 130 -23.76 -2.68 1.57
C VAL A 130 -23.31 -3.19 0.22
N VAL A 131 -23.67 -2.50 -0.86
CA VAL A 131 -23.24 -2.84 -2.22
C VAL A 131 -22.13 -1.88 -2.65
N LEU A 132 -20.94 -2.43 -2.89
CA LEU A 132 -19.77 -1.66 -3.33
C LEU A 132 -19.44 -2.00 -4.78
N HIS A 133 -19.12 -0.98 -5.57
CA HIS A 133 -18.58 -1.14 -6.91
C HIS A 133 -17.07 -1.34 -6.83
N ASN A 134 -16.52 -2.31 -7.57
CA ASN A 134 -15.09 -2.53 -7.63
C ASN A 134 -14.46 -1.63 -8.70
N ALA A 135 -13.64 -0.66 -8.30
CA ALA A 135 -13.02 0.27 -9.24
C ALA A 135 -11.92 -0.35 -10.12
N GLY A 136 -11.50 -1.59 -9.85
CA GLY A 136 -10.45 -2.28 -10.60
C GLY A 136 -9.03 -1.82 -10.26
N THR A 137 -8.83 -0.54 -9.93
CA THR A 137 -7.59 0.02 -9.36
C THR A 137 -7.92 0.91 -8.18
N TYR A 138 -6.96 1.11 -7.28
CA TYR A 138 -7.11 2.04 -6.17
C TYR A 138 -7.20 3.49 -6.66
N SER A 139 -8.12 4.25 -6.06
CA SER A 139 -8.21 5.70 -6.08
C SER A 139 -8.40 6.20 -4.64
N ASN A 140 -8.11 7.48 -4.35
CA ASN A 140 -8.23 7.98 -2.97
C ASN A 140 -9.69 7.91 -2.51
N GLY A 141 -9.95 7.31 -1.33
CA GLY A 141 -11.29 7.10 -0.78
C GLY A 141 -12.09 5.97 -1.47
N GLU A 142 -11.44 5.12 -2.26
CA GLU A 142 -12.14 4.06 -2.98
C GLU A 142 -12.67 2.97 -2.04
N ALA A 143 -13.98 2.72 -2.11
CA ALA A 143 -14.73 1.63 -1.50
C ALA A 143 -14.02 0.26 -1.49
N LEU A 144 -13.71 -0.13 -2.72
CA LEU A 144 -13.36 -1.49 -3.09
C LEU A 144 -12.55 -1.42 -4.38
N PHE A 145 -11.38 -2.05 -4.38
CA PHE A 145 -10.53 -2.10 -5.57
C PHE A 145 -9.89 -3.47 -5.73
N SER A 146 -9.36 -3.73 -6.92
CA SER A 146 -8.57 -4.92 -7.21
C SER A 146 -7.11 -4.58 -7.40
N LEU A 147 -6.23 -5.45 -6.92
CA LEU A 147 -4.80 -5.38 -7.20
C LEU A 147 -4.21 -6.79 -7.21
N ASP A 148 -3.45 -7.10 -8.27
CA ASP A 148 -2.73 -8.38 -8.43
C ASP A 148 -3.64 -9.62 -8.23
N GLY A 149 -4.89 -9.54 -8.71
CA GLY A 149 -5.88 -10.63 -8.62
C GLY A 149 -6.61 -10.74 -7.28
N TYR A 150 -6.31 -9.87 -6.31
CA TYR A 150 -7.02 -9.79 -5.03
C TYR A 150 -7.92 -8.57 -5.01
N SER A 151 -9.04 -8.65 -4.28
CA SER A 151 -9.91 -7.49 -4.01
C SER A 151 -9.73 -7.04 -2.56
N TYR A 152 -9.64 -5.73 -2.37
CA TYR A 152 -9.42 -5.07 -1.09
C TYR A 152 -10.59 -4.15 -0.80
N VAL A 153 -11.18 -4.29 0.39
CA VAL A 153 -12.33 -3.52 0.84
C VAL A 153 -11.93 -2.60 1.99
N MET A 154 -12.41 -1.37 1.95
CA MET A 154 -12.30 -0.42 3.04
C MET A 154 -13.20 -0.86 4.20
N LEU A 155 -12.65 -1.03 5.40
CA LEU A 155 -13.43 -1.57 6.52
C LEU A 155 -14.56 -0.64 6.96
N SER A 156 -14.31 0.67 7.00
CA SER A 156 -15.32 1.68 7.35
C SER A 156 -16.50 1.68 6.38
N ALA A 157 -16.27 1.42 5.09
CA ALA A 157 -17.33 1.34 4.09
C ALA A 157 -18.31 0.18 4.30
N ILE A 158 -17.88 -0.89 5.00
CA ILE A 158 -18.75 -2.00 5.40
C ILE A 158 -19.13 -1.93 6.90
N GLY A 159 -18.95 -0.76 7.51
CA GLY A 159 -19.30 -0.48 8.91
C GLY A 159 -18.42 -1.21 9.93
N LEU A 160 -17.20 -1.60 9.56
CA LEU A 160 -16.21 -2.21 10.46
C LEU A 160 -15.12 -1.20 10.84
N ALA A 161 -14.70 -1.28 12.09
CA ALA A 161 -13.46 -0.70 12.57
C ALA A 161 -12.46 -1.81 12.84
N ALA A 162 -11.16 -1.53 12.70
CA ALA A 162 -10.10 -2.44 13.08
C ALA A 162 -9.25 -1.80 14.17
N VAL A 163 -9.05 -2.53 15.27
CA VAL A 163 -8.19 -2.12 16.38
C VAL A 163 -7.03 -3.10 16.46
N ARG A 164 -5.81 -2.56 16.63
CA ARG A 164 -4.61 -3.38 16.85
C ARG A 164 -4.42 -3.61 18.34
N GLU A 165 -4.53 -4.86 18.78
CA GLU A 165 -4.33 -5.26 20.17
C GLU A 165 -3.36 -6.44 20.25
N HIS A 166 -2.29 -6.32 21.03
CA HIS A 166 -1.38 -7.42 21.37
C HIS A 166 -0.88 -8.27 20.17
N GLY A 167 -0.64 -7.65 19.01
CA GLY A 167 -0.19 -8.35 17.80
C GLY A 167 -1.29 -9.05 17.01
N ARG A 168 -2.56 -8.65 17.24
CA ARG A 168 -3.74 -9.10 16.51
C ARG A 168 -4.54 -7.91 16.01
N ILE A 169 -5.37 -8.14 15.00
CA ILE A 169 -6.38 -7.20 14.53
C ILE A 169 -7.72 -7.69 15.05
N VAL A 170 -8.37 -6.88 15.86
CA VAL A 170 -9.75 -7.12 16.30
C VAL A 170 -10.68 -6.27 15.45
N LEU A 171 -11.54 -6.93 14.68
CA LEU A 171 -12.59 -6.26 13.93
C LEU A 171 -13.80 -6.04 14.83
N GLN A 172 -14.31 -4.82 14.83
CA GLN A 172 -15.43 -4.41 15.66
C GLN A 172 -16.46 -3.65 14.81
N LYS A 173 -17.69 -3.54 15.30
CA LYS A 173 -18.67 -2.63 14.69
C LYS A 173 -18.15 -1.20 14.81
N LEU A 174 -18.17 -0.47 13.70
CA LEU A 174 -17.94 0.96 13.71
C LEU A 174 -19.08 1.57 14.52
N GLN A 175 -18.77 1.99 15.76
CA GLN A 175 -19.69 2.80 16.53
C GLN A 175 -19.81 4.12 15.78
N ALA A 176 -21.01 4.43 15.29
CA ALA A 176 -21.30 5.78 14.83
C ALA A 176 -21.07 6.71 16.03
N PHE A 177 -20.44 7.86 15.81
CA PHE A 177 -20.25 8.92 16.80
C PHE A 177 -21.60 9.55 17.20
N GLU A 178 -22.57 8.77 17.67
CA GLU A 178 -23.89 9.23 18.11
C GLU A 178 -23.95 9.58 19.61
N ASP A 179 -22.87 9.34 20.38
CA ASP A 179 -22.86 9.62 21.83
C ASP A 179 -22.31 11.01 22.20
N ALA A 180 -22.19 11.96 21.25
CA ALA A 180 -21.63 13.28 21.53
C ALA A 180 -22.66 14.41 21.76
N ASP A 181 -23.97 14.15 21.62
CA ASP A 181 -25.02 15.18 21.73
C ASP A 181 -26.05 14.93 22.86
N GLU A 182 -25.84 13.93 23.73
CA GLU A 182 -26.63 13.75 24.95
C GLU A 182 -25.76 13.93 26.21
N SER A 183 -25.30 15.17 26.45
CA SER A 183 -24.78 15.59 27.76
C SER A 183 -25.24 16.99 28.14
#